data_AF-A0A252F3C3-F1
#
_entry.id   AF-A0A252F3C3-F1
#
_cell.length_a   1.000
_cell.length_b   1.000
_cell.length_c   1.000
_cell.angle_alpha   90.00
_cell.angle_beta   90.00
_cell.angle_gamma   90.00
#
_symmetry.space_group_name_H-M   'P 1'
#
loop_
_entity.id
_entity.type
_entity.pdbx_description
1 polymer ?
#
loop_
_entity_poly.entity_id
_entity_poly.type
_entity_poly.pdbx_seq_one_letter_code
_entity_poly.pdbx_strand_id
1 'polypeptide(L)'
;MDIKNTGRLIAALRKEQHMTQKELAELLYLSDRTISKWERGAGTPLEPLEAKPEDDTHAISVETIDGEYYVSVQHVMTKEHHIAFMAYLTGDKLYLNRLYPEGDAASRFPRIGMGTLYVYCTDDGLYRKYIRRERKA
;
A
#
# COMPACT_ATOMS: atom_id res chain seq x y z
N MET A 1 15.32 -2.72 -11.29
CA MET A 1 15.29 -1.49 -12.12
C MET A 1 16.50 -0.63 -11.77
N ASP A 2 17.28 -0.13 -12.75
CA ASP A 2 18.41 0.78 -12.48
C ASP A 2 17.90 2.22 -12.36
N ILE A 3 17.96 2.76 -11.15
CA ILE A 3 17.42 4.09 -10.81
C ILE A 3 18.14 5.21 -11.55
N LYS A 4 19.46 5.10 -11.76
CA LYS A 4 20.26 6.14 -12.41
C LYS A 4 19.99 6.18 -13.91
N ASN A 5 19.89 5.01 -14.55
CA ASN A 5 19.57 4.92 -15.97
C ASN A 5 18.13 5.38 -16.24
N THR A 6 17.18 5.00 -15.38
CA THR A 6 15.79 5.46 -15.46
C THR A 6 15.68 6.99 -15.34
N GLY A 7 16.39 7.58 -14.37
CA GLY A 7 16.44 9.03 -14.19
C GLY A 7 16.96 9.79 -15.41
N ARG A 8 18.05 9.30 -16.02
CA ARG A 8 18.62 9.88 -17.26
C ARG A 8 17.63 9.79 -18.42
N LEU A 9 16.94 8.67 -18.57
CA LEU A 9 15.94 8.47 -19.62
C LEU A 9 14.76 9.45 -19.46
N ILE A 10 14.23 9.60 -18.24
CA ILE A 10 13.16 10.57 -17.96
C ILE A 10 13.60 11.99 -18.33
N ALA A 11 14.83 12.39 -17.97
CA ALA A 11 15.36 13.71 -18.30
C ALA A 11 15.52 13.94 -19.81
N ALA A 12 15.94 12.91 -20.55
CA ALA A 12 16.09 12.97 -22.00
C ALA A 12 14.72 13.14 -22.68
N LEU A 13 13.77 12.25 -22.41
CA LEU A 13 12.43 12.29 -22.99
C LEU A 13 11.70 13.59 -22.67
N ARG A 14 11.81 14.10 -21.44
CA ARG A 14 11.22 15.39 -21.06
C ARG A 14 11.76 16.55 -21.91
N LYS A 15 13.07 16.58 -22.13
CA LYS A 15 13.73 17.63 -22.92
C LYS A 15 13.41 17.52 -24.40
N GLU A 16 13.28 16.30 -24.93
CA GLU A 16 12.82 16.04 -26.29
C GLU A 16 11.40 16.57 -26.53
N GLN A 17 10.54 16.50 -25.51
CA GLN A 17 9.19 17.07 -25.53
C GLN A 17 9.17 18.58 -25.18
N HIS A 18 10.32 19.23 -25.05
CA HIS A 18 10.45 20.65 -24.68
C HIS A 18 9.77 21.05 -23.36
N MET A 19 9.64 20.11 -22.41
CA MET A 19 8.97 20.35 -21.14
C MET A 19 9.96 20.73 -20.02
N THR A 20 9.52 21.56 -19.09
CA THR A 20 10.14 21.79 -17.79
C THR A 20 9.82 20.64 -16.81
N GLN A 21 10.60 20.52 -15.72
CA GLN A 21 10.30 19.54 -14.66
C GLN A 21 8.92 19.78 -14.04
N LYS A 22 8.47 21.04 -13.97
CA LYS A 22 7.16 21.42 -13.44
C LYS A 22 6.02 20.94 -14.35
N GLU A 23 6.12 21.18 -15.65
CA GLU A 23 5.10 20.75 -16.62
C GLU A 23 4.95 19.22 -16.65
N LEU A 24 6.07 18.47 -16.61
CA LEU A 24 6.01 17.01 -16.52
C LEU A 24 5.35 16.56 -15.20
N ALA A 25 5.67 17.23 -14.09
CA ALA A 25 5.09 16.90 -12.80
C ALA A 25 3.57 17.14 -12.78
N GLU A 26 3.09 18.23 -13.37
CA GLU A 26 1.67 18.54 -13.48
C GLU A 26 0.90 17.47 -14.29
N LEU A 27 1.47 16.99 -15.41
CA LEU A 27 0.85 15.89 -16.18
C LEU A 27 0.75 14.58 -15.40
N LEU A 28 1.70 14.33 -14.50
CA LEU A 28 1.74 13.10 -13.69
C LEU A 28 1.05 13.25 -12.33
N TYR A 29 0.46 14.42 -12.03
CA TYR A 29 -0.11 14.74 -10.71
C TYR A 29 0.92 14.60 -9.56
N LEU A 30 2.15 15.02 -9.81
CA LEU A 30 3.28 14.96 -8.88
C LEU A 30 3.86 16.34 -8.61
N SER A 31 4.80 16.40 -7.66
CA SER A 31 5.64 17.60 -7.46
C SER A 31 6.82 17.61 -8.43
N ASP A 32 7.25 18.80 -8.87
CA ASP A 32 8.48 19.03 -9.62
C ASP A 32 9.72 18.48 -8.89
N ARG A 33 9.70 18.51 -7.54
CA ARG A 33 10.71 17.88 -6.69
C ARG A 33 10.79 16.36 -6.87
N THR A 34 9.68 15.69 -7.19
CA THR A 34 9.65 14.26 -7.48
C THR A 34 10.40 13.98 -8.78
N ILE A 35 10.12 14.75 -9.84
CA ILE A 35 10.84 14.64 -11.12
C ILE A 35 12.33 14.93 -10.93
N SER A 36 12.69 15.97 -10.17
CA SER A 36 14.09 16.29 -9.85
C SER A 36 14.79 15.15 -9.10
N LYS A 37 14.12 14.45 -8.18
CA LYS A 37 14.68 13.27 -7.50
C LYS A 37 14.91 12.13 -8.48
N TRP A 38 13.94 11.86 -9.36
CA TRP A 38 14.07 10.83 -10.37
C TRP A 38 15.24 11.10 -11.32
N GLU A 39 15.32 12.30 -11.88
CA GLU A 39 16.38 12.66 -12.83
C GLU A 39 17.79 12.61 -12.23
N ARG A 40 17.93 12.86 -10.93
CA ARG A 40 19.23 12.77 -10.22
C ARG A 40 19.55 11.35 -9.72
N GLY A 41 18.68 10.38 -9.97
CA GLY A 41 18.84 9.01 -9.52
C GLY A 41 18.65 8.84 -8.00
N ALA A 42 17.92 9.76 -7.36
CA ALA A 42 17.58 9.72 -5.93
C ALA A 42 16.16 9.17 -5.68
N GLY A 43 15.62 8.42 -6.64
CA GLY A 43 14.31 7.79 -6.61
C GLY A 43 13.88 7.34 -8.01
N THR A 44 12.81 6.58 -8.11
CA THR A 44 12.26 6.09 -9.39
C THR A 44 10.72 6.07 -9.30
N PRO A 45 9.98 6.11 -10.41
CA PRO A 45 8.58 5.73 -10.41
C PRO A 45 8.40 4.35 -9.77
N LEU A 46 7.41 4.22 -8.90
CA LEU A 46 7.06 2.95 -8.27
C LEU A 46 5.97 2.27 -9.09
N GLU A 47 6.09 0.97 -9.29
CA GLU A 47 5.01 0.16 -9.82
C GLU A 47 3.97 -0.10 -8.71
N PRO A 48 2.67 -0.04 -9.02
CA PRO A 48 1.63 -0.42 -8.07
C PRO A 48 1.84 -1.87 -7.61
N LEU A 49 1.68 -2.12 -6.32
CA LEU A 49 1.72 -3.48 -5.79
C LEU A 49 0.47 -4.25 -6.21
N GLU A 50 0.65 -5.46 -6.70
CA GLU A 50 -0.45 -6.39 -6.93
C GLU A 50 -0.84 -7.06 -5.61
N ALA A 51 -2.12 -6.94 -5.25
CA ALA A 51 -2.64 -7.56 -4.04
C ALA A 51 -2.92 -9.06 -4.29
N LYS A 52 -2.19 -9.92 -3.58
CA LYS A 52 -2.35 -11.38 -3.62
C LYS A 52 -3.32 -11.89 -2.54
N PRO A 53 -3.93 -13.08 -2.69
CA PRO A 53 -4.68 -13.71 -1.61
C PRO A 53 -3.77 -14.03 -0.42
N GLU A 54 -4.37 -14.23 0.76
CA GLU A 54 -3.69 -14.71 1.96
C GLU A 54 -3.00 -16.07 1.74
N ASP A 55 -1.90 -16.28 2.44
CA ASP A 55 -1.14 -17.54 2.49
C ASP A 55 -0.92 -17.98 3.94
N ASP A 56 -0.15 -19.05 4.14
CA ASP A 56 0.06 -19.66 5.46
C ASP A 56 0.77 -18.72 6.46
N THR A 57 1.52 -17.72 6.00
CA THR A 57 2.26 -16.75 6.83
C THR A 57 1.61 -15.37 6.87
N HIS A 58 0.50 -15.18 6.16
CA HIS A 58 -0.29 -13.95 6.14
C HIS A 58 -1.78 -14.24 6.23
N ALA A 59 -2.15 -15.32 6.92
CA ALA A 59 -3.54 -15.68 7.14
C ALA A 59 -4.25 -14.57 7.90
N ILE A 60 -5.31 -14.00 7.31
CA ILE A 60 -6.04 -12.85 7.84
C ILE A 60 -7.29 -13.36 8.56
N SER A 61 -7.34 -13.24 9.87
CA SER A 61 -8.51 -13.55 10.68
C SER A 61 -9.34 -12.29 10.93
N VAL A 62 -10.67 -12.40 10.78
CA VAL A 62 -11.60 -11.28 11.00
C VAL A 62 -12.68 -11.75 11.95
N GLU A 63 -12.71 -11.14 13.13
CA GLU A 63 -13.67 -11.42 14.19
C GLU A 63 -14.52 -10.18 14.47
N THR A 64 -15.73 -10.37 15.00
CA THR A 64 -16.53 -9.23 15.50
C THR A 64 -16.41 -9.17 17.01
N ILE A 65 -15.82 -8.09 17.52
CA ILE A 65 -15.66 -7.83 18.97
C ILE A 65 -16.18 -6.42 19.24
N ASP A 66 -17.09 -6.27 20.21
CA ASP A 66 -17.70 -4.99 20.60
C ASP A 66 -18.34 -4.20 19.43
N GLY A 67 -18.81 -4.90 18.40
CA GLY A 67 -19.39 -4.28 17.20
C GLY A 67 -18.37 -3.77 16.18
N GLU A 68 -17.08 -3.98 16.41
CA GLU A 68 -15.99 -3.67 15.49
C GLU A 68 -15.43 -4.95 14.86
N TYR A 69 -14.80 -4.81 13.69
CA TYR A 69 -13.96 -5.87 13.14
C TYR A 69 -12.61 -5.84 13.85
N TYR A 70 -12.30 -6.90 14.58
CA TYR A 70 -10.95 -7.20 15.04
C TYR A 70 -10.26 -8.04 13.97
N VAL A 71 -9.23 -7.48 13.34
CA VAL A 71 -8.48 -8.12 12.27
C VAL A 71 -7.11 -8.47 12.80
N SER A 72 -6.73 -9.75 12.71
CA SER A 72 -5.41 -10.23 13.07
C SER A 72 -4.78 -10.97 11.89
N VAL A 73 -3.44 -10.98 11.84
CA VAL A 73 -2.68 -11.63 10.77
C VAL A 73 -1.65 -12.55 11.41
N GLN A 74 -1.53 -13.77 10.90
CA GLN A 74 -0.54 -14.75 11.35
C GLN A 74 0.87 -14.39 10.86
N HIS A 75 1.44 -13.28 11.33
CA HIS A 75 2.69 -12.72 10.82
C HIS A 75 3.67 -12.34 11.94
N VAL A 76 4.97 -12.34 11.64
CA VAL A 76 6.02 -11.95 12.59
C VAL A 76 6.23 -10.44 12.57
N MET A 77 6.36 -9.81 13.73
CA MET A 77 6.50 -8.35 13.84
C MET A 77 7.90 -7.99 14.32
N THR A 78 8.94 -8.27 13.54
CA THR A 78 10.32 -7.86 13.86
C THR A 78 10.64 -6.48 13.29
N LYS A 79 11.81 -5.90 13.66
CA LYS A 79 12.25 -4.61 13.12
C LYS A 79 12.46 -4.66 11.61
N GLU A 80 12.90 -5.80 11.11
CA GLU A 80 13.26 -6.03 9.72
C GLU A 80 12.06 -6.51 8.89
N HIS A 81 11.15 -7.29 9.48
CA HIS A 81 10.03 -7.92 8.78
C HIS A 81 8.75 -7.79 9.61
N HIS A 82 7.80 -6.99 9.13
CA HIS A 82 6.54 -6.71 9.85
C HIS A 82 5.41 -6.29 8.89
N ILE A 83 4.18 -6.32 9.41
CA ILE A 83 3.05 -5.63 8.79
C ILE A 83 3.18 -4.13 9.05
N ALA A 84 3.35 -3.33 8.01
CA ALA A 84 3.48 -1.87 8.17
C ALA A 84 2.11 -1.16 8.20
N PHE A 85 1.11 -1.72 7.53
CA PHE A 85 -0.26 -1.21 7.62
C PHE A 85 -1.32 -2.27 7.31
N MET A 86 -2.52 -2.00 7.81
CA MET A 86 -3.75 -2.64 7.40
C MET A 86 -4.72 -1.59 6.89
N ALA A 87 -5.47 -1.89 5.84
CA ALA A 87 -6.47 -1.00 5.28
C ALA A 87 -7.79 -1.71 5.07
N TYR A 88 -8.91 -1.06 5.37
CA TYR A 88 -10.25 -1.52 5.04
C TYR A 88 -10.89 -0.55 4.06
N LEU A 89 -11.09 -1.01 2.83
CA LEU A 89 -11.72 -0.26 1.76
C LEU A 89 -13.17 -0.71 1.58
N THR A 90 -14.10 0.21 1.81
CA THR A 90 -15.52 0.06 1.47
C THR A 90 -15.83 0.77 0.15
N GLY A 91 -17.11 0.87 -0.23
CA GLY A 91 -17.50 1.53 -1.48
C GLY A 91 -17.04 2.99 -1.61
N ASP A 92 -16.96 3.73 -0.51
CA ASP A 92 -16.61 5.16 -0.49
C ASP A 92 -15.56 5.55 0.56
N LYS A 93 -15.18 4.65 1.48
CA LYS A 93 -14.27 4.96 2.59
C LYS A 93 -13.06 4.05 2.61
N LEU A 94 -11.91 4.66 2.90
CA LEU A 94 -10.67 3.99 3.24
C LEU A 94 -10.38 4.21 4.72
N TYR A 95 -10.33 3.14 5.49
CA TYR A 95 -9.79 3.13 6.84
C TYR A 95 -8.37 2.57 6.77
N LEU A 96 -7.38 3.30 7.29
CA LEU A 96 -5.98 2.89 7.25
C LEU A 96 -5.39 2.97 8.65
N ASN A 97 -4.91 1.84 9.16
CA ASN A 97 -4.21 1.75 10.41
C ASN A 97 -2.76 1.37 10.14
N ARG A 98 -1.81 2.19 10.61
CA ARG A 98 -0.39 1.83 10.60
C ARG A 98 -0.10 0.89 11.75
N LEU A 99 0.74 -0.11 11.47
CA LEU A 99 1.30 -1.00 12.45
C LEU A 99 2.81 -0.76 12.53
N TYR A 100 3.42 -1.18 13.62
CA TYR A 100 4.84 -0.96 13.88
C TYR A 100 5.49 -2.27 14.29
N PRO A 101 6.80 -2.44 14.03
CA PRO A 101 7.58 -3.56 14.56
C PRO A 101 7.36 -3.77 16.05
N GLU A 102 7.53 -5.02 16.48
CA GLU A 102 7.47 -5.48 17.88
C GLU A 102 6.09 -5.32 18.54
N GLY A 103 5.10 -4.80 17.81
CA GLY A 103 3.70 -4.75 18.24
C GLY A 103 2.88 -5.96 17.77
N ASP A 104 1.59 -5.93 18.09
CA ASP A 104 0.65 -6.95 17.63
C ASP A 104 0.39 -6.80 16.12
N ALA A 105 0.38 -7.92 15.40
CA ALA A 105 -0.06 -8.01 14.00
C ALA A 105 -1.59 -7.95 13.88
N ALA A 106 -2.22 -6.97 14.54
CA ALA A 106 -3.67 -6.84 14.61
C ALA A 106 -4.13 -5.39 14.63
N SER A 107 -5.37 -5.16 14.20
CA SER A 107 -5.99 -3.84 14.21
C SER A 107 -7.51 -3.90 14.23
N ARG A 108 -8.15 -2.78 14.57
CA ARG A 108 -9.61 -2.66 14.62
C ARG A 108 -10.14 -1.76 13.50
N PHE A 109 -11.24 -2.19 12.88
CA PHE A 109 -11.94 -1.46 11.85
C PHE A 109 -13.44 -1.37 12.16
N PRO A 110 -14.11 -0.30 11.75
CA PRO A 110 -15.55 -0.22 11.93
C PRO A 110 -16.27 -1.27 11.06
N ARG A 111 -17.30 -1.90 11.62
CA ARG A 111 -18.11 -2.91 10.93
C ARG A 111 -19.08 -2.27 9.93
N ILE A 112 -18.60 -1.93 8.74
CA ILE A 112 -19.38 -1.20 7.72
C ILE A 112 -19.51 -2.01 6.44
N GLY A 113 -20.67 -2.67 6.28
CA GLY A 113 -21.07 -3.26 5.01
C GLY A 113 -20.09 -4.31 4.47
N MET A 114 -19.97 -4.34 3.14
CA MET A 114 -19.02 -5.21 2.43
C MET A 114 -17.78 -4.39 2.09
N GLY A 115 -16.62 -5.03 2.08
CA GLY A 115 -15.39 -4.34 1.71
C GLY A 115 -14.22 -5.29 1.50
N THR A 116 -13.07 -4.70 1.21
CA THR A 116 -11.81 -5.43 1.02
C THR A 116 -10.82 -4.98 2.09
N LEU A 117 -10.29 -5.93 2.84
CA LEU A 117 -9.13 -5.72 3.68
C LEU A 117 -7.87 -5.85 2.83
N TYR A 118 -6.92 -4.97 3.09
CA TYR A 118 -5.56 -5.02 2.59
C TYR A 118 -4.59 -5.09 3.76
N VAL A 119 -3.56 -5.90 3.64
CA VAL A 119 -2.49 -6.05 4.62
C VAL A 119 -1.17 -5.93 3.87
N TYR A 120 -0.29 -5.02 4.30
CA TYR A 120 1.01 -4.84 3.67
C TYR A 120 2.12 -5.30 4.58
N CYS A 121 2.83 -6.33 4.13
CA CYS A 121 4.07 -6.83 4.69
C CYS A 121 5.26 -6.11 4.02
N THR A 122 6.26 -5.74 4.82
CA THR A 122 7.47 -5.06 4.31
C THR A 122 8.28 -5.87 3.31
N ASP A 123 8.22 -7.19 3.40
CA ASP A 123 9.07 -8.11 2.65
C ASP A 123 8.27 -8.89 1.61
N ASP A 124 7.08 -9.37 2.00
CA ASP A 124 6.28 -10.24 1.15
C ASP A 124 5.20 -9.50 0.35
N GLY A 125 5.04 -8.19 0.57
CA GLY A 125 4.17 -7.33 -0.24
C GLY A 125 2.72 -7.25 0.25
N LEU A 126 1.80 -7.02 -0.69
CA LEU A 126 0.41 -6.65 -0.40
C LEU A 126 -0.54 -7.86 -0.50
N TYR A 127 -1.31 -8.09 0.54
CA TYR A 127 -2.32 -9.14 0.64
C TYR A 127 -3.73 -8.55 0.68
N ARG A 128 -4.74 -9.32 0.27
CA ARG A 128 -6.15 -8.92 0.37
C ARG A 128 -7.07 -10.03 0.84
N LYS A 129 -8.14 -9.63 1.53
CA LYS A 129 -9.28 -10.50 1.89
C LYS A 129 -10.61 -9.77 1.74
N TYR A 130 -11.59 -10.43 1.13
CA TYR A 130 -12.93 -9.87 0.99
C TYR A 130 -13.77 -10.14 2.23
N ILE A 131 -14.31 -9.07 2.83
CA ILE A 131 -15.32 -9.17 3.88
C ILE A 131 -16.69 -9.17 3.20
N ARG A 132 -17.37 -10.32 3.24
CA ARG A 132 -18.77 -10.44 2.84
C ARG A 132 -19.67 -10.20 4.04
N ARG A 133 -20.82 -9.57 3.80
CA ARG A 133 -21.86 -9.41 4.81
C ARG A 133 -22.39 -10.79 5.18
N GLU A 134 -22.34 -11.17 6.45
CA GLU A 134 -23.08 -12.33 6.95
C GLU A 134 -24.56 -12.09 6.65
N ARG A 135 -25.17 -12.96 5.83
CA ARG A 135 -26.62 -13.00 5.75
C ARG A 135 -27.09 -13.52 7.10
N LYS A 136 -27.72 -12.67 7.92
CA LYS A 136 -28.56 -13.18 9.00
C LYS A 136 -29.60 -14.09 8.34
N ALA A 137 -29.58 -15.37 8.71
CA ALA A 137 -30.67 -16.29 8.42
C ALA A 137 -31.94 -15.84 9.15
#